data_AF-A0A5P9BH14-F1
#
_entry.id   AF-A0A5P9BH14-F1
#
_cell.length_a   1.000
_cell.length_b   1.000
_cell.length_c   1.000
_cell.angle_alpha   90.00
_cell.angle_beta   90.00
_cell.angle_gamma   90.00
#
_symmetry.space_group_name_H-M   'P 1'
#
loop_
_entity.id
_entity.type
_entity.pdbx_description
1 polymer ?
#
loop_
_entity_poly.entity_id
_entity_poly.type
_entity_poly.pdbx_seq_one_letter_code
_entity_poly.pdbx_strand_id
1 'polypeptide(L)'
;MARSKGYSEQDVIVAVAELTEKGRSINGSSLRSVIGTGRPANIFATYEKLLEEGALDKYRQLPVEEEQEKEYELPPEILDAREIVLSDMSAIFTRINNLANSIAEKRLNAAVLQAKEMARVSSERLASAEEEMNQAYNTIEDQKDLLDSAEIQAAGYLEKINQLEKDLALSNNRNDSLEVDNSRLKFEVDELKGSKKTLEIENSEQFTKITQLSSQIDGLNAAAKEQSLKLTDLETSRVKQEEAISELGKELELANKDKIESESQSKANLRLLNDAKTQLSEVKAELKQVRTEHSSATEKNGELTGQLLTLKTNYERSVAENKSVEEELQKALTYKTSIGNENARLREIQSTLSEELKDLKQRNLVLERENAKLS
;
A
#
# COMPACT_ATOMS: atom_id res chain seq x y z
N MET A 1 -32.80 -113.90 71.96
CA MET A 1 -34.02 -113.13 72.27
C MET A 1 -35.10 -113.51 71.26
N ALA A 2 -36.04 -114.38 71.64
CA ALA A 2 -37.16 -114.75 70.78
C ALA A 2 -38.18 -113.61 70.79
N ARG A 3 -38.55 -113.11 69.60
CA ARG A 3 -39.59 -112.09 69.42
C ARG A 3 -40.88 -112.58 70.10
N SER A 4 -41.51 -111.72 70.91
CA SER A 4 -42.77 -112.02 71.57
C SER A 4 -43.82 -112.45 70.54
N LYS A 5 -44.47 -113.59 70.77
CA LYS A 5 -45.61 -114.04 69.96
C LYS A 5 -46.71 -112.98 70.09
N GLY A 6 -47.26 -112.52 68.98
CA GLY A 6 -48.36 -111.53 68.95
C GLY A 6 -49.74 -112.11 69.33
N TYR A 7 -49.76 -113.30 69.92
CA TYR A 7 -50.93 -114.05 70.40
C TYR A 7 -50.48 -114.90 71.61
N SER A 8 -51.40 -115.19 72.52
CA SER A 8 -51.20 -116.07 73.67
C SER A 8 -51.74 -117.49 73.42
N GLU A 9 -51.32 -118.45 74.26
CA GLU A 9 -51.88 -119.80 74.24
C GLU A 9 -53.38 -119.81 74.56
N GLN A 10 -53.84 -118.89 75.41
CA GLN A 10 -55.26 -118.73 75.74
C GLN A 10 -56.08 -118.28 74.52
N ASP A 11 -55.52 -117.43 73.66
CA ASP A 11 -56.20 -117.00 72.42
C ASP A 11 -56.41 -118.18 71.46
N VAL A 12 -55.50 -119.15 71.46
CA VAL A 12 -55.65 -120.39 70.68
C VAL A 12 -56.75 -121.27 71.26
N ILE A 13 -56.86 -121.39 72.58
CA ILE A 13 -57.92 -122.17 73.23
C ILE A 13 -59.31 -121.57 72.95
N VAL A 14 -59.45 -120.24 73.07
CA VAL A 14 -60.71 -119.54 72.76
C VAL A 14 -61.07 -119.71 71.28
N ALA A 15 -60.09 -119.57 70.38
CA ALA A 15 -60.32 -119.75 68.95
C ALA A 15 -60.73 -121.19 68.59
N VAL A 16 -60.16 -122.20 69.24
CA VAL A 16 -60.57 -123.60 69.06
C VAL A 16 -61.99 -123.83 69.56
N ALA A 17 -62.35 -123.29 70.72
CA ALA A 17 -63.70 -123.38 71.26
C ALA A 17 -64.73 -122.76 70.31
N GLU A 18 -64.43 -121.56 69.78
CA GLU A 18 -65.32 -120.86 68.84
C GLU A 18 -65.45 -121.58 67.49
N LEU A 19 -64.36 -122.13 66.96
CA LEU A 19 -64.40 -122.92 65.72
C LEU A 19 -65.16 -124.23 65.89
N THR A 20 -65.06 -124.85 67.07
CA THR A 20 -65.80 -126.08 67.40
C THR A 20 -67.30 -125.79 67.58
N GLU A 21 -67.65 -124.70 68.28
CA GLU A 21 -69.05 -124.26 68.42
C GLU A 21 -69.69 -123.93 67.06
N LYS A 22 -68.91 -123.36 66.13
CA LYS A 22 -69.34 -123.05 64.76
C LYS A 22 -69.26 -124.22 63.79
N GLY A 23 -68.85 -125.42 64.23
CA GLY A 23 -68.70 -126.60 63.37
C GLY A 23 -67.71 -126.43 62.21
N ARG A 24 -66.74 -125.50 62.33
CA ARG A 24 -65.75 -125.22 61.27
C ARG A 24 -64.49 -126.06 61.49
N SER A 25 -63.85 -126.46 60.39
CA SER A 25 -62.59 -127.21 60.44
C SER A 25 -61.48 -126.39 61.12
N ILE A 26 -60.85 -126.96 62.15
CA ILE A 26 -59.73 -126.35 62.86
C ILE A 26 -58.46 -126.51 62.01
N ASN A 27 -57.99 -125.41 61.41
CA ASN A 27 -56.72 -125.36 60.68
C ASN A 27 -56.04 -124.00 60.94
N GLY A 28 -54.74 -123.86 60.59
CA GLY A 28 -53.97 -122.65 60.92
C GLY A 28 -54.54 -121.34 60.36
N SER A 29 -55.18 -121.39 59.18
CA SER A 29 -55.84 -120.21 58.58
C SER A 29 -57.14 -119.87 59.30
N SER A 30 -57.95 -120.88 59.64
CA SER A 30 -59.17 -120.72 60.44
C SER A 30 -58.86 -120.15 61.83
N LEU A 31 -57.85 -120.68 62.51
CA LEU A 31 -57.42 -120.17 63.83
C LEU A 31 -56.92 -118.73 63.75
N ARG A 32 -56.15 -118.38 62.71
CA ARG A 32 -55.75 -116.99 62.47
C ARG A 32 -56.93 -116.07 62.19
N SER A 33 -57.98 -116.56 61.52
CA SER A 33 -59.17 -115.74 61.24
C SER A 33 -59.90 -115.30 62.51
N VAL A 34 -59.83 -116.11 63.58
CA VAL A 34 -60.43 -115.79 64.88
C VAL A 34 -59.48 -114.98 65.77
N ILE A 35 -58.18 -115.34 65.80
CA ILE A 35 -57.17 -114.65 66.63
C ILE A 35 -56.76 -113.28 66.05
N GLY A 36 -56.88 -113.09 64.73
CA GLY A 36 -56.58 -111.84 64.02
C GLY A 36 -55.08 -111.56 63.78
N THR A 37 -54.19 -112.02 64.65
CA THR A 37 -52.74 -111.76 64.59
C THR A 37 -51.91 -113.05 64.62
N GLY A 38 -50.66 -112.98 64.14
CA GLY A 38 -49.74 -114.12 64.07
C GLY A 38 -49.70 -114.83 62.70
N ARG A 39 -48.70 -115.69 62.49
CA ARG A 39 -48.55 -116.52 61.28
C ARG A 39 -49.35 -117.83 61.45
N PRO A 40 -50.15 -118.27 60.45
CA PRO A 40 -50.98 -119.48 60.53
C PRO A 40 -50.21 -120.72 61.01
N ALA A 41 -48.99 -120.93 60.50
CA ALA A 41 -48.16 -122.08 60.87
C ALA A 41 -47.76 -122.07 62.35
N ASN A 42 -47.41 -120.92 62.92
CA ASN A 42 -47.01 -120.83 64.32
C ASN A 42 -48.21 -121.00 65.27
N ILE A 43 -49.37 -120.47 64.87
CA ILE A 43 -50.62 -120.62 65.62
C ILE A 43 -51.03 -122.10 65.63
N PHE A 44 -50.95 -122.77 64.48
CA PHE A 44 -51.27 -124.20 64.37
C PHE A 44 -50.30 -125.07 65.16
N ALA A 45 -48.99 -124.76 65.14
CA ALA A 45 -48.02 -125.47 65.97
C ALA A 45 -48.27 -125.26 67.48
N THR A 46 -48.78 -124.09 67.88
CA THR A 46 -49.19 -123.84 69.28
C THR A 46 -50.48 -124.60 69.62
N TYR A 47 -51.40 -124.75 68.66
CA TYR A 47 -52.58 -125.62 68.79
C TYR A 47 -52.20 -127.09 68.95
N GLU A 48 -51.31 -127.63 68.11
CA GLU A 48 -50.82 -129.01 68.22
C GLU A 48 -50.15 -129.24 69.58
N LYS A 49 -49.33 -128.28 70.04
CA LYS A 49 -48.70 -128.33 71.37
C LYS A 49 -49.73 -128.35 72.51
N LEU A 50 -50.77 -127.51 72.44
CA LEU A 50 -51.86 -127.49 73.43
C LEU A 50 -52.74 -128.75 73.38
N LEU A 51 -52.79 -129.42 72.23
CA LEU A 51 -53.49 -130.68 72.03
C LEU A 51 -52.69 -131.86 72.60
N GLU A 52 -51.37 -131.85 72.46
CA GLU A 52 -50.46 -132.80 73.10
C GLU A 52 -50.36 -132.62 74.62
N GLU A 53 -50.43 -131.38 75.11
CA GLU A 53 -50.41 -131.04 76.55
C GLU A 53 -51.75 -131.34 77.26
N GLY A 54 -52.76 -131.84 76.55
CA GLY A 54 -54.07 -132.21 77.09
C GLY A 54 -54.97 -131.01 77.44
N ALA A 55 -54.54 -129.77 77.15
CA ALA A 55 -55.30 -128.55 77.44
C ALA A 55 -56.56 -128.39 76.55
N LEU A 56 -56.64 -129.13 75.44
CA LEU A 56 -57.72 -129.08 74.46
C LEU A 56 -58.56 -130.36 74.37
N ASP A 57 -58.43 -131.29 75.32
CA ASP A 57 -59.11 -132.60 75.30
C ASP A 57 -60.65 -132.51 75.22
N LYS A 58 -61.26 -131.39 75.64
CA LYS A 58 -62.71 -131.14 75.52
C LYS A 58 -63.19 -130.92 74.08
N TYR A 59 -62.29 -130.68 73.13
CA TYR A 59 -62.62 -130.33 71.73
C TYR A 59 -62.10 -131.36 70.73
N ARG A 60 -61.70 -132.54 71.21
CA ARG A 60 -61.29 -133.67 70.37
C ARG A 60 -62.51 -134.17 69.58
N GLN A 61 -62.53 -133.95 68.28
CA GLN A 61 -63.56 -134.52 67.40
C GLN A 61 -63.45 -136.05 67.46
N LEU A 62 -64.52 -136.70 67.90
CA LEU A 62 -64.67 -138.16 67.88
C LEU A 62 -64.59 -138.66 66.43
N PRO A 63 -63.94 -139.81 66.16
CA PRO A 63 -63.98 -140.44 64.84
C PRO A 63 -65.44 -140.73 64.45
N VAL A 64 -65.83 -140.30 63.25
CA VAL A 64 -67.12 -140.64 62.65
C VAL A 64 -67.10 -142.14 62.36
N GLU A 65 -67.98 -142.91 63.00
CA GLU A 65 -68.20 -144.32 62.69
C GLU A 65 -68.74 -144.44 61.25
N GLU A 66 -68.07 -145.26 60.43
CA GLU A 66 -68.54 -145.64 59.10
C GLU A 66 -69.84 -146.45 59.24
N GLU A 67 -70.97 -145.88 58.84
CA GLU A 67 -72.20 -146.65 58.64
C GLU A 67 -71.98 -147.61 57.47
N GLN A 68 -71.97 -148.92 57.76
CA GLN A 68 -72.02 -149.97 56.74
C GLN A 68 -73.39 -149.90 56.04
N GLU A 69 -73.42 -149.29 54.85
CA GLU A 69 -74.58 -149.34 53.95
C GLU A 69 -74.89 -150.81 53.63
N LYS A 70 -76.11 -151.25 53.97
CA LYS A 70 -76.61 -152.58 53.58
C LYS A 70 -76.69 -152.63 52.06
N GLU A 71 -75.79 -153.39 51.45
CA GLU A 71 -75.78 -153.68 50.03
C GLU A 71 -77.00 -154.56 49.70
N TYR A 72 -78.03 -153.95 49.12
CA TYR A 72 -79.14 -154.68 48.53
C TYR A 72 -78.73 -155.06 47.10
N GLU A 73 -78.65 -156.37 46.80
CA GLU A 73 -78.51 -156.83 45.41
C GLU A 73 -79.74 -156.37 44.61
N LEU A 74 -79.51 -155.45 43.69
CA LEU A 74 -80.54 -154.93 42.80
C LEU A 74 -80.94 -156.01 41.78
N PRO A 75 -82.24 -156.18 41.47
CA PRO A 75 -82.71 -157.09 40.43
C PRO A 75 -81.94 -156.93 39.11
N PRO A 76 -81.73 -158.00 38.33
CA PRO A 76 -80.91 -157.97 37.11
C PRO A 76 -81.36 -156.90 36.11
N GLU A 77 -82.66 -156.57 36.02
CA GLU A 77 -83.11 -155.49 35.14
C GLU A 77 -82.58 -154.11 35.56
N ILE A 78 -82.33 -153.88 36.85
CA ILE A 78 -81.79 -152.62 37.38
C ILE A 78 -80.27 -152.56 37.23
N LEU A 79 -79.58 -153.70 37.30
CA LEU A 79 -78.13 -153.79 37.04
C LEU A 79 -77.81 -153.50 35.57
N ASP A 80 -78.55 -154.09 34.63
CA ASP A 80 -78.40 -153.83 33.19
C ASP A 80 -78.73 -152.36 32.88
N ALA A 81 -79.81 -151.83 33.45
CA ALA A 81 -80.16 -150.41 33.30
C ALA A 81 -79.08 -149.48 33.87
N ARG A 82 -78.46 -149.83 35.01
CA ARG A 82 -77.34 -149.08 35.59
C ARG A 82 -76.11 -149.10 34.70
N GLU A 83 -75.75 -150.25 34.13
CA GLU A 83 -74.58 -150.38 33.26
C GLU A 83 -74.77 -149.60 31.95
N ILE A 84 -75.97 -149.65 31.36
CA ILE A 84 -76.35 -148.83 30.21
C ILE A 84 -76.26 -147.34 30.58
N VAL A 85 -76.83 -146.91 31.71
CA VAL A 85 -76.79 -145.51 32.16
C VAL A 85 -75.37 -145.04 32.45
N LEU A 86 -74.51 -145.88 33.04
CA LEU A 86 -73.10 -145.55 33.30
C LEU A 86 -72.28 -145.46 32.00
N SER A 87 -72.54 -146.35 31.05
CA SER A 87 -71.95 -146.31 29.72
C SER A 87 -72.38 -145.03 28.98
N ASP A 88 -73.68 -144.72 28.99
CA ASP A 88 -74.23 -143.49 28.41
C ASP A 88 -73.67 -142.24 29.10
N MET A 89 -73.57 -142.23 30.43
CA MET A 89 -72.94 -141.16 31.20
C MET A 89 -71.46 -141.00 30.83
N SER A 90 -70.71 -142.09 30.68
CA SER A 90 -69.29 -142.04 30.27
C SER A 90 -69.12 -141.51 28.85
N ALA A 91 -70.00 -141.92 27.94
CA ALA A 91 -70.08 -141.37 26.58
C ALA A 91 -70.45 -139.88 26.59
N ILE A 92 -71.35 -139.46 27.47
CA ILE A 92 -71.69 -138.04 27.69
C ILE A 92 -70.49 -137.27 28.25
N PHE A 93 -69.79 -137.77 29.27
CA PHE A 93 -68.62 -137.11 29.85
C PHE A 93 -67.48 -136.96 28.86
N THR A 94 -67.18 -138.00 28.08
CA THR A 94 -66.16 -137.92 27.02
C THR A 94 -66.57 -136.93 25.94
N ARG A 95 -67.85 -136.88 25.55
CA ARG A 95 -68.38 -135.88 24.60
C ARG A 95 -68.32 -134.46 25.15
N ILE A 96 -68.66 -134.25 26.42
CA ILE A 96 -68.56 -132.96 27.12
C ILE A 96 -67.10 -132.54 27.20
N ASN A 97 -66.18 -133.44 27.54
CA ASN A 97 -64.76 -133.14 27.64
C ASN A 97 -64.14 -132.80 26.27
N ASN A 98 -64.50 -133.57 25.23
CA ASN A 98 -64.08 -133.27 23.85
C ASN A 98 -64.67 -131.94 23.35
N LEU A 99 -65.93 -131.63 23.69
CA LEU A 99 -66.54 -130.33 23.37
C LEU A 99 -65.87 -129.19 24.15
N ALA A 100 -65.59 -129.38 25.44
CA ALA A 100 -64.91 -128.40 26.28
C ALA A 100 -63.50 -128.12 25.78
N ASN A 101 -62.73 -129.16 25.43
CA ASN A 101 -61.41 -129.04 24.83
C ASN A 101 -61.48 -128.35 23.46
N SER A 102 -62.43 -128.71 22.60
CA SER A 102 -62.62 -128.02 21.31
C SER A 102 -62.99 -126.55 21.48
N ILE A 103 -63.84 -126.21 22.45
CA ILE A 103 -64.19 -124.81 22.78
C ILE A 103 -62.99 -124.07 23.35
N ALA A 104 -62.23 -124.70 24.25
CA ALA A 104 -61.03 -124.13 24.85
C ALA A 104 -59.95 -123.89 23.80
N GLU A 105 -59.72 -124.83 22.89
CA GLU A 105 -58.77 -124.73 21.78
C GLU A 105 -59.19 -123.63 20.79
N LYS A 106 -60.48 -123.53 20.45
CA LYS A 106 -61.01 -122.42 19.64
C LYS A 106 -60.80 -121.06 20.31
N ARG A 107 -61.06 -120.96 21.62
CA ARG A 107 -60.83 -119.73 22.40
C ARG A 107 -59.35 -119.38 22.49
N LEU A 108 -58.49 -120.37 22.73
CA LEU A 108 -57.05 -120.20 22.79
C LEU A 108 -56.51 -119.73 21.42
N ASN A 109 -56.91 -120.38 20.33
CA ASN A 109 -56.51 -119.99 18.99
C ASN A 109 -57.01 -118.59 18.61
N ALA A 110 -58.25 -118.23 18.99
CA ALA A 110 -58.77 -116.88 18.80
C ALA A 110 -57.98 -115.84 19.62
N ALA A 111 -57.67 -116.14 20.88
CA ALA A 111 -56.87 -115.27 21.74
C ALA A 111 -55.43 -115.12 21.23
N VAL A 112 -54.81 -116.20 20.76
CA VAL A 112 -53.47 -116.17 20.14
C VAL A 112 -53.49 -115.35 18.86
N LEU A 113 -54.52 -115.49 18.02
CA LEU A 113 -54.65 -114.71 16.79
C LEU A 113 -54.86 -113.22 17.09
N GLN A 114 -55.71 -112.90 18.08
CA GLN A 114 -55.92 -111.53 18.54
C GLN A 114 -54.64 -110.94 19.15
N ALA A 115 -53.89 -111.72 19.94
CA ALA A 115 -52.62 -111.27 20.53
C ALA A 115 -51.55 -111.03 19.46
N LYS A 116 -51.46 -111.90 18.44
CA LYS A 116 -50.57 -111.70 17.29
C LYS A 116 -50.94 -110.46 16.50
N GLU A 117 -52.22 -110.24 16.25
CA GLU A 117 -52.69 -109.06 15.53
C GLU A 117 -52.45 -107.78 16.33
N MET A 118 -52.71 -107.80 17.64
CA MET A 118 -52.42 -106.68 18.52
C MET A 118 -50.91 -106.39 18.59
N ALA A 119 -50.07 -107.42 18.63
CA ALA A 119 -48.62 -107.28 18.58
C ALA A 119 -48.16 -106.69 17.24
N ARG A 120 -48.74 -107.14 16.12
CA ARG A 120 -48.45 -106.61 14.78
C ARG A 120 -48.82 -105.13 14.68
N VAL A 121 -50.06 -104.76 15.04
CA VAL A 121 -50.54 -103.38 15.04
C VAL A 121 -49.72 -102.49 15.98
N SER A 122 -49.35 -103.01 17.16
CA SER A 122 -48.48 -102.27 18.08
C SER A 122 -47.08 -102.06 17.51
N SER A 123 -46.52 -103.07 16.85
CA SER A 123 -45.21 -102.97 16.19
C SER A 123 -45.23 -101.97 15.04
N GLU A 124 -46.29 -101.97 14.24
CA GLU A 124 -46.48 -101.01 13.14
C GLU A 124 -46.63 -99.58 13.67
N ARG A 125 -47.43 -99.39 14.73
CA ARG A 125 -47.56 -98.08 15.39
C ARG A 125 -46.24 -97.59 15.97
N LEU A 126 -45.46 -98.46 16.59
CA LEU A 126 -44.13 -98.11 17.11
C LEU A 126 -43.19 -97.72 15.98
N ALA A 127 -43.14 -98.51 14.90
CA ALA A 127 -42.31 -98.19 13.74
C ALA A 127 -42.69 -96.84 13.10
N SER A 128 -44.00 -96.56 12.93
CA SER A 128 -44.46 -95.26 12.42
C SER A 128 -44.14 -94.12 13.37
N ALA A 129 -44.28 -94.31 14.68
CA ALA A 129 -43.93 -93.29 15.67
C ALA A 129 -42.41 -93.00 15.68
N GLU A 130 -41.58 -94.04 15.57
CA GLU A 130 -40.11 -93.89 15.45
C GLU A 130 -39.73 -93.13 14.17
N GLU A 131 -40.40 -93.41 13.05
CA GLU A 131 -40.19 -92.68 11.80
C GLU A 131 -40.60 -91.21 11.92
N GLU A 132 -41.78 -90.92 12.49
CA GLU A 132 -42.24 -89.56 12.76
C GLU A 132 -41.29 -88.80 13.70
N MET A 133 -40.78 -89.46 14.75
CA MET A 133 -39.80 -88.87 15.66
C MET A 133 -38.49 -88.56 14.95
N ASN A 134 -37.99 -89.46 14.11
CA ASN A 134 -36.77 -89.21 13.33
C ASN A 134 -36.96 -88.04 12.36
N GLN A 135 -38.12 -87.92 11.71
CA GLN A 135 -38.43 -86.76 10.86
C GLN A 135 -38.49 -85.46 11.68
N ALA A 136 -39.07 -85.49 12.87
CA ALA A 136 -39.11 -84.34 13.77
C ALA A 136 -37.70 -83.93 14.23
N TYR A 137 -36.83 -84.90 14.55
CA TYR A 137 -35.43 -84.63 14.92
C TYR A 137 -34.66 -84.00 13.77
N ASN A 138 -34.75 -84.54 12.56
CA ASN A 138 -34.10 -83.96 11.37
C ASN A 138 -34.60 -82.52 11.13
N THR A 139 -35.92 -82.29 11.28
CA THR A 139 -36.49 -80.94 11.12
C THR A 139 -35.97 -79.96 12.17
N ILE A 140 -35.80 -80.40 13.42
CA ILE A 140 -35.23 -79.57 14.49
C ILE A 140 -33.76 -79.26 14.21
N GLU A 141 -33.00 -80.23 13.71
CA GLU A 141 -31.59 -80.03 13.34
C GLU A 141 -31.46 -79.03 12.18
N ASP A 142 -32.24 -79.20 11.12
CA ASP A 142 -32.30 -78.24 10.00
C ASP A 142 -32.69 -76.82 10.47
N GLN A 143 -33.67 -76.70 11.38
CA GLN A 143 -34.08 -75.40 11.93
C GLN A 143 -32.98 -74.77 12.79
N LYS A 144 -32.22 -75.59 13.52
CA LYS A 144 -31.11 -75.11 14.35
C LYS A 144 -29.97 -74.60 13.47
N ASP A 145 -29.62 -75.30 12.41
CA ASP A 145 -28.59 -74.85 11.46
C ASP A 145 -29.00 -73.54 10.77
N LEU A 146 -30.29 -73.39 10.44
CA LEU A 146 -30.84 -72.14 9.91
C LEU A 146 -30.78 -71.00 10.93
N LEU A 147 -31.08 -71.28 12.21
CA LEU A 147 -30.99 -70.31 13.30
C LEU A 147 -29.55 -69.85 13.50
N ASP A 148 -28.60 -70.78 13.60
CA ASP A 148 -27.18 -70.48 13.77
C ASP A 148 -26.66 -69.61 12.59
N SER A 149 -27.04 -69.95 11.36
CA SER A 149 -26.71 -69.13 10.19
C SER A 149 -27.33 -67.72 10.26
N ALA A 150 -28.58 -67.60 10.70
CA ALA A 150 -29.25 -66.31 10.85
C ALA A 150 -28.61 -65.45 11.94
N GLU A 151 -28.19 -66.05 13.06
CA GLU A 151 -27.48 -65.36 14.15
C GLU A 151 -26.12 -64.83 13.69
N ILE A 152 -25.36 -65.62 12.94
CA ILE A 152 -24.08 -65.19 12.34
C ILE A 152 -24.32 -64.00 11.39
N GLN A 153 -25.34 -64.08 10.53
CA GLN A 153 -25.68 -62.96 9.63
C GLN A 153 -26.10 -61.71 10.40
N ALA A 154 -26.92 -61.85 11.44
CA ALA A 154 -27.36 -60.74 12.28
C ALA A 154 -26.16 -60.06 12.98
N ALA A 155 -25.22 -60.86 13.52
CA ALA A 155 -23.99 -60.34 14.09
C ALA A 155 -23.15 -59.56 13.07
N GLY A 156 -23.01 -60.10 11.84
CA GLY A 156 -22.31 -59.41 10.75
C GLY A 156 -22.97 -58.10 10.33
N TYR A 157 -24.31 -58.04 10.29
CA TYR A 157 -25.03 -56.79 10.02
C TYR A 157 -24.86 -55.77 11.14
N LEU A 158 -24.87 -56.18 12.41
CA LEU A 158 -24.63 -55.29 13.55
C LEU A 158 -23.22 -54.69 13.49
N GLU A 159 -22.21 -55.49 13.19
CA GLU A 159 -20.84 -55.00 13.03
C GLU A 159 -20.75 -53.97 11.89
N LYS A 160 -21.41 -54.25 10.76
CA LYS A 160 -21.45 -53.32 9.62
C LYS A 160 -22.19 -52.02 9.92
N ILE A 161 -23.28 -52.08 10.67
CA ILE A 161 -24.01 -50.89 11.13
C ILE A 161 -23.10 -50.03 12.02
N ASN A 162 -22.46 -50.63 13.02
CA ASN A 162 -21.55 -49.91 13.91
C ASN A 162 -20.39 -49.25 13.14
N GLN A 163 -19.86 -49.92 12.11
CA GLN A 163 -18.82 -49.36 11.25
C GLN A 163 -19.35 -48.18 10.42
N LEU A 164 -20.53 -48.31 9.82
CA LEU A 164 -21.16 -47.23 9.05
C LEU A 164 -21.50 -46.03 9.93
N GLU A 165 -21.96 -46.23 11.17
CA GLU A 165 -22.20 -45.15 12.13
C GLU A 165 -20.91 -44.40 12.48
N LYS A 166 -19.81 -45.12 12.67
CA LYS A 166 -18.50 -44.52 12.91
C LYS A 166 -18.02 -43.72 11.70
N ASP A 167 -18.16 -44.27 10.49
CA ASP A 167 -17.77 -43.58 9.26
C ASP A 167 -18.62 -42.33 9.01
N LEU A 168 -19.93 -42.42 9.29
CA LEU A 168 -20.85 -41.28 9.22
C LEU A 168 -20.46 -40.18 10.22
N ALA A 169 -20.13 -40.54 11.46
CA ALA A 169 -19.68 -39.59 12.47
C ALA A 169 -18.37 -38.89 12.05
N LEU A 170 -17.41 -39.63 11.50
CA LEU A 170 -16.17 -39.05 10.97
C LEU A 170 -16.44 -38.11 9.79
N SER A 171 -17.33 -38.50 8.87
CA SER A 171 -17.72 -37.66 7.74
C SER A 171 -18.41 -36.38 8.17
N ASN A 172 -19.30 -36.44 9.17
CA ASN A 172 -19.98 -35.26 9.71
C ASN A 172 -18.99 -34.31 10.36
N ASN A 173 -18.09 -34.81 11.22
CA ASN A 173 -17.03 -34.00 11.82
C ASN A 173 -16.14 -33.33 10.75
N ARG A 174 -15.87 -34.03 9.64
CA ARG A 174 -15.12 -33.46 8.52
C ARG A 174 -15.90 -32.35 7.81
N ASN A 175 -17.20 -32.53 7.60
CA ASN A 175 -18.07 -31.50 7.02
C ASN A 175 -18.14 -30.26 7.91
N ASP A 176 -18.30 -30.41 9.22
CA ASP A 176 -18.33 -29.30 10.16
C ASP A 176 -17.02 -28.50 10.12
N SER A 177 -15.87 -29.20 10.09
CA SER A 177 -14.56 -28.56 9.91
C SER A 177 -14.46 -27.79 8.59
N LEU A 178 -14.96 -28.37 7.49
CA LEU A 178 -14.95 -27.70 6.18
C LEU A 178 -15.90 -26.50 6.13
N GLU A 179 -17.02 -26.53 6.85
CA GLU A 179 -17.96 -25.41 6.95
C GLU A 179 -17.35 -24.23 7.72
N VAL A 180 -16.62 -24.52 8.81
CA VAL A 180 -15.85 -23.52 9.56
C VAL A 180 -14.76 -22.90 8.68
N ASP A 181 -13.98 -23.72 7.97
CA ASP A 181 -12.94 -23.22 7.07
C ASP A 181 -13.52 -22.39 5.92
N ASN A 182 -14.63 -22.81 5.32
CA ASN A 182 -15.32 -22.03 4.28
C ASN A 182 -15.80 -20.67 4.82
N SER A 183 -16.31 -20.64 6.05
CA SER A 183 -16.74 -19.39 6.68
C SER A 183 -15.57 -18.45 6.95
N ARG A 184 -14.43 -18.99 7.42
CA ARG A 184 -13.19 -18.25 7.61
C ARG A 184 -12.65 -17.69 6.29
N LEU A 185 -12.58 -18.51 5.24
CA LEU A 185 -12.12 -18.09 3.92
C LEU A 185 -13.02 -17.03 3.29
N LYS A 186 -14.35 -17.11 3.49
CA LYS A 186 -15.27 -16.05 3.04
C LYS A 186 -14.97 -14.72 3.73
N PHE A 187 -14.73 -14.73 5.04
CA PHE A 187 -14.37 -13.54 5.79
C PHE A 187 -13.04 -12.94 5.29
N GLU A 188 -12.01 -13.76 5.11
CA GLU A 188 -10.70 -13.34 4.59
C GLU A 188 -10.81 -12.73 3.17
N VAL A 189 -11.63 -13.33 2.31
CA VAL A 189 -11.90 -12.80 0.97
C VAL A 189 -12.58 -11.43 1.03
N ASP A 190 -13.53 -11.23 1.93
CA ASP A 190 -14.24 -9.95 2.05
C ASP A 190 -13.34 -8.86 2.67
N GLU A 191 -12.47 -9.22 3.62
CA GLU A 191 -11.43 -8.33 4.14
C GLU A 191 -10.45 -7.89 3.04
N LEU A 192 -9.94 -8.84 2.25
CA LEU A 192 -9.03 -8.56 1.13
C LEU A 192 -9.69 -7.69 0.05
N LYS A 193 -10.97 -7.91 -0.26
CA LYS A 193 -11.74 -7.02 -1.15
C LYS A 193 -11.83 -5.60 -0.59
N GLY A 194 -12.05 -5.47 0.72
CA GLY A 194 -12.06 -4.19 1.42
C GLY A 194 -10.72 -3.46 1.28
N SER A 195 -9.62 -4.11 1.63
CA SER A 195 -8.26 -3.55 1.49
C SER A 195 -7.94 -3.18 0.04
N LYS A 196 -8.32 -4.02 -0.94
CA LYS A 196 -8.12 -3.72 -2.36
C LYS A 196 -8.85 -2.43 -2.77
N LYS A 197 -10.10 -2.25 -2.34
CA LYS A 197 -10.87 -1.05 -2.65
C LYS A 197 -10.25 0.21 -2.05
N THR A 198 -9.74 0.13 -0.82
CA THR A 198 -9.03 1.24 -0.18
C THR A 198 -7.76 1.60 -0.96
N LEU A 199 -6.95 0.60 -1.34
CA LEU A 199 -5.74 0.83 -2.14
C LEU A 199 -6.05 1.42 -3.53
N GLU A 200 -7.14 1.00 -4.17
CA GLU A 200 -7.59 1.58 -5.44
C GLU A 200 -7.95 3.08 -5.29
N ILE A 201 -8.61 3.45 -4.18
CA ILE A 201 -8.91 4.85 -3.87
C ILE A 201 -7.62 5.63 -3.63
N GLU A 202 -6.73 5.16 -2.75
CA GLU A 202 -5.45 5.81 -2.45
C GLU A 202 -4.59 6.00 -3.72
N ASN A 203 -4.55 5.00 -4.59
CA ASN A 203 -3.80 5.08 -5.84
C ASN A 203 -4.41 6.12 -6.81
N SER A 204 -5.74 6.22 -6.86
CA SER A 204 -6.42 7.27 -7.63
C SER A 204 -6.11 8.67 -7.09
N GLU A 205 -6.09 8.85 -5.76
CA GLU A 205 -5.73 10.11 -5.12
C GLU A 205 -4.27 10.47 -5.40
N GLN A 206 -3.35 9.52 -5.29
CA GLN A 206 -1.94 9.73 -5.62
C GLN A 206 -1.77 10.12 -7.09
N PHE A 207 -2.49 9.48 -8.02
CA PHE A 207 -2.45 9.84 -9.44
C PHE A 207 -2.92 11.28 -9.68
N THR A 208 -4.00 11.71 -9.01
CA THR A 208 -4.46 13.11 -9.11
C THR A 208 -3.42 14.09 -8.58
N LYS A 209 -2.73 13.75 -7.48
CA LYS A 209 -1.68 14.58 -6.89
C LYS A 209 -0.44 14.67 -7.79
N ILE A 210 -0.03 13.57 -8.42
CA ILE A 210 1.04 13.55 -9.42
C ILE A 210 0.69 14.45 -10.61
N THR A 211 -0.55 14.41 -11.07
CA THR A 211 -1.03 15.25 -12.18
C THR A 211 -0.98 16.74 -11.81
N GLN A 212 -1.43 17.09 -10.60
CA GLN A 212 -1.35 18.47 -10.08
C GLN A 212 0.10 18.95 -9.95
N LEU A 213 0.99 18.13 -9.38
CA LEU A 213 2.41 18.48 -9.26
C LEU A 213 3.09 18.65 -10.62
N SER A 214 2.74 17.81 -11.60
CA SER A 214 3.26 17.94 -12.97
C SER A 214 2.82 19.26 -13.61
N SER A 215 1.54 19.63 -13.46
CA SER A 215 1.04 20.93 -13.90
C SER A 215 1.74 22.11 -13.21
N GLN A 216 2.04 22.00 -11.90
CA GLN A 216 2.81 23.01 -11.17
C GLN A 216 4.26 23.12 -11.70
N ILE A 217 4.91 22.00 -11.97
CA ILE A 217 6.26 21.98 -12.56
C ILE A 217 6.27 22.65 -13.93
N ASP A 218 5.28 22.36 -14.79
CA ASP A 218 5.16 23.00 -16.09
C ASP A 218 4.97 24.52 -15.98
N GLY A 219 4.14 24.96 -15.03
CA GLY A 219 3.95 26.39 -14.74
C GLY A 219 5.23 27.07 -14.25
N LEU A 220 5.98 26.43 -13.34
CA LEU A 220 7.26 26.94 -12.85
C LEU A 220 8.33 26.99 -13.96
N ASN A 221 8.38 25.98 -14.82
CA ASN A 221 9.29 25.96 -15.97
C ASN A 221 8.98 27.08 -16.97
N ALA A 222 7.70 27.35 -17.23
CA ALA A 222 7.28 28.47 -18.08
C ALA A 222 7.70 29.81 -17.46
N ALA A 223 7.46 30.00 -16.15
CA ALA A 223 7.86 31.20 -15.43
C ALA A 223 9.39 31.40 -15.41
N ALA A 224 10.16 30.33 -15.19
CA ALA A 224 11.62 30.38 -15.22
C ALA A 224 12.15 30.77 -16.61
N LYS A 225 11.54 30.23 -17.69
CA LYS A 225 11.87 30.60 -19.06
C LYS A 225 11.57 32.07 -19.34
N GLU A 226 10.43 32.59 -18.89
CA GLU A 226 10.08 34.00 -19.03
C GLU A 226 11.08 34.90 -18.28
N GLN A 227 11.44 34.54 -17.05
CA GLN A 227 12.45 35.28 -16.28
C GLN A 227 13.82 35.26 -16.94
N SER A 228 14.24 34.12 -17.50
CA SER A 228 15.48 34.02 -18.27
C SER A 228 15.51 34.97 -19.47
N LEU A 229 14.39 35.09 -20.21
CA LEU A 229 14.28 36.02 -21.34
C LEU A 229 14.36 37.49 -20.88
N LYS A 230 13.66 37.83 -19.80
CA LYS A 230 13.75 39.18 -19.21
C LYS A 230 15.17 39.52 -18.75
N LEU A 231 15.89 38.56 -18.17
CA LEU A 231 17.28 38.75 -17.80
C LEU A 231 18.16 39.02 -19.03
N THR A 232 18.02 38.23 -20.11
CA THR A 232 18.79 38.47 -21.34
C THR A 232 18.50 39.83 -21.98
N ASP A 233 17.24 40.28 -21.94
CA ASP A 233 16.87 41.61 -22.45
C ASP A 233 17.48 42.73 -21.61
N LEU A 234 17.43 42.61 -20.28
CA LEU A 234 18.05 43.56 -19.36
C LEU A 234 19.57 43.60 -19.54
N GLU A 235 20.20 42.45 -19.72
CA GLU A 235 21.65 42.34 -19.92
C GLU A 235 22.07 42.98 -21.25
N THR A 236 21.29 42.77 -22.32
CA THR A 236 21.48 43.45 -23.60
C THR A 236 21.30 44.97 -23.47
N SER A 237 20.30 45.43 -22.71
CA SER A 237 20.11 46.85 -22.44
C SER A 237 21.26 47.44 -21.63
N ARG A 238 21.80 46.70 -20.66
CA ARG A 238 22.95 47.13 -19.85
C ARG A 238 24.19 47.35 -20.72
N VAL A 239 24.50 46.41 -21.61
CA VAL A 239 25.64 46.53 -22.54
C VAL A 239 25.50 47.77 -23.43
N LYS A 240 24.31 48.02 -24.01
CA LYS A 240 24.06 49.23 -24.80
C LYS A 240 24.27 50.53 -24.00
N GLN A 241 23.86 50.53 -22.73
CA GLN A 241 24.10 51.67 -21.85
C GLN A 241 25.58 51.85 -21.51
N GLU A 242 26.32 50.76 -21.27
CA GLU A 242 27.78 50.79 -21.06
C GLU A 242 28.52 51.35 -22.29
N GLU A 243 28.11 50.96 -23.50
CA GLU A 243 28.64 51.50 -24.76
C GLU A 243 28.37 53.00 -24.88
N ALA A 244 27.13 53.44 -24.64
CA ALA A 244 26.76 54.85 -24.69
C ALA A 244 27.53 55.70 -23.66
N ILE A 245 27.74 55.18 -22.45
CA ILE A 245 28.56 55.84 -21.42
C ILE A 245 30.01 55.95 -21.88
N SER A 246 30.56 54.92 -22.53
CA SER A 246 31.92 54.96 -23.08
C SER A 246 32.08 56.02 -24.18
N GLU A 247 31.10 56.12 -25.09
CA GLU A 247 31.07 57.15 -26.14
C GLU A 247 30.99 58.57 -25.56
N LEU A 248 30.08 58.80 -24.62
CA LEU A 248 29.99 60.07 -23.89
C LEU A 248 31.28 60.41 -23.16
N GLY A 249 31.97 59.40 -22.60
CA GLY A 249 33.28 59.57 -21.98
C GLY A 249 34.33 60.10 -22.97
N LYS A 250 34.37 59.58 -24.20
CA LYS A 250 35.29 60.05 -25.25
C LYS A 250 34.93 61.46 -25.73
N GLU A 251 33.65 61.76 -25.91
CA GLU A 251 33.19 63.10 -26.27
C GLU A 251 33.58 64.13 -25.21
N LEU A 252 33.44 63.78 -23.93
CA LEU A 252 33.80 64.65 -22.81
C LEU A 252 35.32 64.88 -22.73
N GLU A 253 36.13 63.87 -23.04
CA GLU A 253 37.59 63.99 -23.13
C GLU A 253 38.01 64.93 -24.28
N LEU A 254 37.40 64.79 -25.46
CA LEU A 254 37.58 65.70 -26.59
C LEU A 254 37.17 67.14 -26.25
N ALA A 255 35.98 67.33 -25.69
CA ALA A 255 35.49 68.64 -25.28
C ALA A 255 36.40 69.31 -24.24
N ASN A 256 36.96 68.53 -23.31
CA ASN A 256 37.95 69.03 -22.35
C ASN A 256 39.26 69.46 -23.04
N LYS A 257 39.73 68.69 -24.03
CA LYS A 257 40.90 69.06 -24.82
C LYS A 257 40.70 70.37 -25.58
N ASP A 258 39.56 70.51 -26.26
CA ASP A 258 39.19 71.73 -26.99
C ASP A 258 39.09 72.94 -26.05
N LYS A 259 38.53 72.74 -24.85
CA LYS A 259 38.46 73.78 -23.82
C LYS A 259 39.86 74.22 -23.38
N ILE A 260 40.77 73.29 -23.10
CA ILE A 260 42.16 73.61 -22.70
C ILE A 260 42.87 74.39 -23.82
N GLU A 261 42.69 73.99 -25.08
CA GLU A 261 43.28 74.66 -26.23
C GLU A 261 42.72 76.09 -26.40
N SER A 262 41.40 76.24 -26.29
CA SER A 262 40.74 77.55 -26.29
C SER A 262 41.19 78.46 -25.15
N GLU A 263 41.31 77.93 -23.92
CA GLU A 263 41.85 78.69 -22.78
C GLU A 263 43.31 79.11 -22.99
N SER A 264 44.13 78.25 -23.59
CA SER A 264 45.51 78.55 -23.97
C SER A 264 45.58 79.67 -25.02
N GLN A 265 44.78 79.56 -26.08
CA GLN A 265 44.66 80.60 -27.11
C GLN A 265 44.15 81.92 -26.53
N SER A 266 43.15 81.88 -25.65
CA SER A 266 42.64 83.06 -24.95
C SER A 266 43.71 83.75 -24.12
N LYS A 267 44.53 82.98 -23.36
CA LYS A 267 45.69 83.50 -22.63
C LYS A 267 46.75 84.11 -23.55
N ALA A 268 47.03 83.49 -24.68
CA ALA A 268 47.98 84.02 -25.68
C ALA A 268 47.47 85.34 -26.28
N ASN A 269 46.18 85.40 -26.65
CA ASN A 269 45.54 86.62 -27.14
C ASN A 269 45.54 87.74 -26.09
N LEU A 270 45.32 87.41 -24.82
CA LEU A 270 45.43 88.35 -23.69
C LEU A 270 46.85 88.93 -23.55
N ARG A 271 47.90 88.10 -23.75
CA ARG A 271 49.29 88.58 -23.75
C ARG A 271 49.54 89.53 -24.92
N LEU A 272 49.16 89.13 -26.14
CA LEU A 272 49.30 89.98 -27.33
C LEU A 272 48.55 91.31 -27.18
N LEU A 273 47.35 91.29 -26.58
CA LEU A 273 46.59 92.51 -26.31
C LEU A 273 47.31 93.41 -25.29
N ASN A 274 47.90 92.84 -24.24
CA ASN A 274 48.67 93.60 -23.27
C ASN A 274 49.94 94.19 -23.88
N ASP A 275 50.66 93.41 -24.71
CA ASP A 275 51.84 93.88 -25.45
C ASP A 275 51.47 94.99 -26.43
N ALA A 276 50.35 94.86 -27.14
CA ALA A 276 49.84 95.93 -28.01
C ALA A 276 49.46 97.18 -27.20
N LYS A 277 48.93 97.01 -25.98
CA LYS A 277 48.57 98.11 -25.09
C LYS A 277 49.81 98.84 -24.55
N THR A 278 50.88 98.13 -24.21
CA THR A 278 52.17 98.75 -23.81
C THR A 278 52.78 99.47 -25.01
N GLN A 279 52.85 98.85 -26.18
CA GLN A 279 53.31 99.52 -27.41
C GLN A 279 52.49 100.78 -27.72
N LEU A 280 51.17 100.74 -27.61
CA LEU A 280 50.31 101.91 -27.80
C LEU A 280 50.65 103.03 -26.80
N SER A 281 50.97 102.68 -25.55
CA SER A 281 51.36 103.66 -24.53
C SER A 281 52.73 104.30 -24.82
N GLU A 282 53.68 103.53 -25.34
CA GLU A 282 54.99 104.00 -25.79
C GLU A 282 54.83 104.94 -26.99
N VAL A 283 54.11 104.53 -28.04
CA VAL A 283 53.81 105.37 -29.20
C VAL A 283 53.08 106.65 -28.79
N LYS A 284 52.19 106.60 -27.81
CA LYS A 284 51.51 107.79 -27.29
C LYS A 284 52.46 108.74 -26.56
N ALA A 285 53.47 108.22 -25.86
CA ALA A 285 54.51 109.00 -25.23
C ALA A 285 55.45 109.63 -26.27
N GLU A 286 55.89 108.86 -27.26
CA GLU A 286 56.66 109.35 -28.40
C GLU A 286 55.90 110.44 -29.16
N LEU A 287 54.62 110.24 -29.45
CA LEU A 287 53.78 111.22 -30.12
C LEU A 287 53.66 112.51 -29.30
N LYS A 288 53.60 112.42 -27.96
CA LYS A 288 53.62 113.60 -27.07
C LYS A 288 54.95 114.33 -27.16
N GLN A 289 56.07 113.60 -27.17
CA GLN A 289 57.41 114.16 -27.33
C GLN A 289 57.58 114.86 -28.69
N VAL A 290 57.21 114.18 -29.79
CA VAL A 290 57.22 114.76 -31.14
C VAL A 290 56.35 116.02 -31.19
N ARG A 291 55.21 116.05 -30.49
CA ARG A 291 54.37 117.26 -30.39
C ARG A 291 55.09 118.41 -29.69
N THR A 292 55.83 118.15 -28.61
CA THR A 292 56.62 119.17 -27.92
C THR A 292 57.78 119.67 -28.77
N GLU A 293 58.46 118.76 -29.49
CA GLU A 293 59.53 119.10 -30.43
C GLU A 293 58.99 119.93 -31.60
N HIS A 294 57.85 119.53 -32.17
CA HIS A 294 57.19 120.31 -33.22
C HIS A 294 56.77 121.69 -32.72
N SER A 295 56.22 121.81 -31.50
CA SER A 295 55.89 123.11 -30.89
C SER A 295 57.12 124.02 -30.78
N SER A 296 58.23 123.49 -30.26
CA SER A 296 59.51 124.20 -30.17
C SER A 296 60.03 124.62 -31.55
N ALA A 297 59.97 123.74 -32.55
CA ALA A 297 60.36 124.06 -33.91
C ALA A 297 59.47 125.16 -34.51
N THR A 298 58.16 125.16 -34.19
CA THR A 298 57.21 126.17 -34.66
C THR A 298 57.50 127.54 -34.03
N GLU A 299 57.76 127.60 -32.73
CA GLU A 299 58.20 128.83 -32.04
C GLU A 299 59.49 129.38 -32.65
N LYS A 300 60.49 128.52 -32.87
CA LYS A 300 61.77 128.90 -33.47
C LYS A 300 61.62 129.41 -34.91
N ASN A 301 60.68 128.83 -35.67
CA ASN A 301 60.34 129.32 -37.00
C ASN A 301 59.63 130.69 -36.94
N GLY A 302 58.80 130.92 -35.92
CA GLY A 302 58.21 132.23 -35.62
C GLY A 302 59.26 133.30 -35.31
N GLU A 303 60.25 132.98 -34.48
CA GLU A 303 61.38 133.87 -34.19
C GLU A 303 62.19 134.22 -35.45
N LEU A 304 62.54 133.21 -36.25
CA LEU A 304 63.25 133.42 -37.52
C LEU A 304 62.45 134.31 -38.48
N THR A 305 61.13 134.13 -38.55
CA THR A 305 60.24 134.98 -39.36
C THR A 305 60.28 136.44 -38.88
N GLY A 306 60.29 136.66 -37.55
CA GLY A 306 60.44 137.99 -36.95
C GLY A 306 61.78 138.66 -37.24
N GLN A 307 62.88 137.89 -37.20
CA GLN A 307 64.22 138.35 -37.58
C GLN A 307 64.29 138.75 -39.07
N LEU A 308 63.64 137.97 -39.95
CA LEU A 308 63.60 138.25 -41.39
C LEU A 308 62.85 139.56 -41.70
N LEU A 309 61.75 139.83 -40.98
CA LEU A 309 60.99 141.08 -41.07
C LEU A 309 61.81 142.31 -40.65
N THR A 310 62.60 142.20 -39.59
CA THR A 310 63.49 143.29 -39.11
C THR A 310 64.64 143.55 -40.08
N LEU A 311 65.22 142.48 -40.65
CA LEU A 311 66.27 142.62 -41.67
C LEU A 311 65.74 143.32 -42.93
N LYS A 312 64.51 142.98 -43.35
CA LYS A 312 63.85 143.60 -44.50
C LYS A 312 63.60 145.10 -44.30
N THR A 313 63.13 145.50 -43.12
CA THR A 313 62.91 146.92 -42.78
C THR A 313 64.22 147.72 -42.74
N ASN A 314 65.31 147.13 -42.24
CA ASN A 314 66.62 147.77 -42.25
C ASN A 314 67.18 147.94 -43.68
N TYR A 315 66.99 146.94 -44.55
CA TYR A 315 67.38 147.04 -45.95
C TYR A 315 66.64 148.16 -46.67
N GLU A 316 65.31 148.27 -46.49
CA GLU A 316 64.48 149.33 -47.08
C GLU A 316 64.92 150.74 -46.63
N ARG A 317 65.33 150.91 -45.36
CA ARG A 317 65.87 152.18 -44.85
C ARG A 317 67.18 152.58 -45.51
N SER A 318 68.12 151.65 -45.70
CA SER A 318 69.42 151.95 -46.33
C SER A 318 69.30 152.35 -47.81
N VAL A 319 68.32 151.79 -48.52
CA VAL A 319 68.01 152.17 -49.91
C VAL A 319 67.52 153.63 -49.99
N ALA A 320 66.73 154.09 -49.02
CA ALA A 320 66.24 155.47 -48.98
C ALA A 320 67.37 156.49 -48.72
N GLU A 321 68.33 156.16 -47.85
CA GLU A 321 69.49 157.03 -47.55
C GLU A 321 70.41 157.21 -48.76
N ASN A 322 70.69 156.14 -49.52
CA ASN A 322 71.53 156.24 -50.73
C ASN A 322 70.93 157.17 -51.80
N LYS A 323 69.60 157.17 -51.94
CA LYS A 323 68.91 158.02 -52.91
C LYS A 323 69.05 159.52 -52.57
N SER A 324 69.08 159.85 -51.28
CA SER A 324 69.30 161.22 -50.80
C SER A 324 70.71 161.74 -51.10
N VAL A 325 71.72 160.87 -51.01
CA VAL A 325 73.12 161.22 -51.26
C VAL A 325 73.40 161.43 -52.75
N GLU A 326 72.76 160.66 -53.63
CA GLU A 326 72.85 160.86 -55.09
C GLU A 326 72.34 162.25 -55.52
N GLU A 327 71.24 162.73 -54.92
CA GLU A 327 70.67 164.05 -55.22
C GLU A 327 71.59 165.21 -54.79
N GLU A 328 72.31 165.08 -53.68
CA GLU A 328 73.29 166.07 -53.21
C GLU A 328 74.53 166.14 -54.13
N LEU A 329 74.98 165.00 -54.65
CA LEU A 329 76.12 164.93 -55.56
C LEU A 329 75.85 165.65 -56.90
N GLN A 330 74.63 165.55 -57.42
CA GLN A 330 74.22 166.21 -58.68
C GLN A 330 74.12 167.74 -58.55
N LYS A 331 73.75 168.26 -57.37
CA LYS A 331 73.80 169.71 -57.08
C LYS A 331 75.23 170.25 -57.05
N ALA A 332 76.19 169.48 -56.54
CA ALA A 332 77.60 169.90 -56.50
C ALA A 332 78.23 169.98 -57.92
N LEU A 333 77.87 169.04 -58.80
CA LEU A 333 78.36 169.00 -60.18
C LEU A 333 77.90 170.19 -61.03
N THR A 334 76.65 170.64 -60.86
CA THR A 334 76.12 171.80 -61.57
C THR A 334 76.78 173.12 -61.14
N TYR A 335 77.14 173.23 -59.86
CA TYR A 335 77.89 174.39 -59.34
C TYR A 335 79.30 174.50 -59.93
N LYS A 336 79.99 173.36 -60.11
CA LYS A 336 81.33 173.29 -60.71
C LYS A 336 81.37 173.78 -62.17
N THR A 337 80.35 173.45 -62.96
CA THR A 337 80.26 173.84 -64.38
C THR A 337 80.09 175.36 -64.55
N SER A 338 79.38 176.01 -63.63
CA SER A 338 79.19 177.47 -63.64
C SER A 338 80.49 178.24 -63.45
N ILE A 339 81.35 177.79 -62.52
CA ILE A 339 82.66 178.41 -62.22
C ILE A 339 83.66 178.25 -63.39
N GLY A 340 83.54 177.17 -64.17
CA GLY A 340 84.39 176.94 -65.35
C GLY A 340 84.18 177.99 -66.45
N ASN A 341 82.94 178.43 -66.65
CA ASN A 341 82.58 179.39 -67.69
C ASN A 341 83.05 180.82 -67.36
N GLU A 342 83.03 181.19 -66.08
CA GLU A 342 83.46 182.51 -65.61
C GLU A 342 84.98 182.73 -65.79
N ASN A 343 85.78 181.67 -65.61
CA ASN A 343 87.23 181.73 -65.79
C ASN A 343 87.68 181.84 -67.25
N ALA A 344 86.92 181.25 -68.18
CA ALA A 344 87.22 181.37 -69.62
C ALA A 344 87.05 182.81 -70.10
N ARG A 345 86.01 183.50 -69.63
CA ARG A 345 85.70 184.90 -69.96
C ARG A 345 86.77 185.87 -69.48
N LEU A 346 87.30 185.66 -68.28
CA LEU A 346 88.34 186.54 -67.70
C LEU A 346 89.68 186.43 -68.45
N ARG A 347 90.03 185.26 -68.98
CA ARG A 347 91.26 185.07 -69.78
C ARG A 347 91.20 185.78 -71.13
N GLU A 348 90.02 185.87 -71.74
CA GLU A 348 89.82 186.51 -73.03
C GLU A 348 89.94 188.04 -72.95
N ILE A 349 89.42 188.64 -71.85
CA ILE A 349 89.55 190.08 -71.56
C ILE A 349 91.00 190.47 -71.26
N GLN A 350 91.77 189.59 -70.62
CA GLN A 350 93.16 189.86 -70.28
C GLN A 350 94.08 189.85 -71.52
N SER A 351 93.72 189.10 -72.56
CA SER A 351 94.47 189.04 -73.82
C SER A 351 94.33 190.32 -74.64
N THR A 352 93.11 190.86 -74.74
CA THR A 352 92.81 192.05 -75.56
C THR A 352 93.43 193.33 -75.00
N LEU A 353 93.43 193.51 -73.68
CA LEU A 353 94.07 194.65 -73.01
C LEU A 353 95.60 194.70 -73.17
N SER A 354 96.25 193.55 -73.39
CA SER A 354 97.71 193.48 -73.55
C SER A 354 98.17 193.92 -74.94
N GLU A 355 97.33 193.73 -75.97
CA GLU A 355 97.62 194.17 -77.34
C GLU A 355 97.44 195.69 -77.51
N GLU A 356 96.39 196.28 -76.92
CA GLU A 356 96.13 197.73 -77.02
C GLU A 356 97.25 198.58 -76.38
N LEU A 357 97.87 198.09 -75.30
CA LEU A 357 98.96 198.78 -74.60
C LEU A 357 100.26 198.80 -75.42
N LYS A 358 100.42 197.84 -76.34
CA LYS A 358 101.59 197.73 -77.20
C LYS A 358 101.53 198.71 -78.38
N ASP A 359 100.34 198.87 -78.95
CA ASP A 359 100.09 199.78 -80.07
C ASP A 359 100.23 201.27 -79.68
N LEU A 360 99.81 201.63 -78.46
CA LEU A 360 99.94 203.01 -77.96
C LEU A 360 101.40 203.44 -77.75
N LYS A 361 102.29 202.52 -77.34
CA LYS A 361 103.72 202.81 -77.19
C LYS A 361 104.43 203.04 -78.52
N GLN A 362 104.00 202.37 -79.60
CA GLN A 362 104.58 202.58 -80.92
C GLN A 362 104.17 203.91 -81.55
N ARG A 363 102.95 204.39 -81.29
CA ARG A 363 102.50 205.70 -81.79
C ARG A 363 103.23 206.89 -81.16
N ASN A 364 103.62 206.79 -79.90
CA ASN A 364 104.35 207.86 -79.21
C ASN A 364 105.78 208.06 -79.76
N LEU A 365 106.39 206.99 -80.26
CA LEU A 365 107.76 206.99 -80.81
C LEU A 365 107.87 207.59 -82.22
N VAL A 366 106.76 207.68 -82.95
CA VAL A 366 106.72 208.26 -84.31
C VAL A 366 106.56 209.78 -84.25
N LEU A 367 105.79 210.31 -83.28
CA LEU A 367 105.59 211.76 -83.15
C LEU A 367 106.83 212.51 -82.64
N GLU A 368 107.66 211.89 -81.79
CA GLU A 368 108.93 212.48 -81.36
C GLU A 368 109.96 212.58 -82.52
N ARG A 369 109.80 211.78 -83.59
CA ARG A 369 110.70 211.81 -84.76
C ARG A 369 110.31 212.83 -85.82
N GLU A 370 109.06 213.30 -85.86
CA GLU A 370 108.63 214.28 -86.86
C GLU A 370 108.93 215.72 -86.45
N ASN A 371 108.89 216.09 -85.17
CA ASN A 371 109.18 217.48 -84.77
C ASN A 371 110.67 217.81 -84.60
N ALA A 372 111.57 216.82 -84.68
CA ALA A 372 113.02 217.05 -84.70
C ALA A 372 113.57 217.40 -86.10
N LYS A 373 112.71 217.48 -87.14
CA LYS A 373 113.12 217.81 -88.53
C LYS A 373 112.85 219.26 -88.97
N LEU A 374 112.40 220.15 -88.08
CA LEU A 374 112.30 221.58 -88.36
C LEU A 374 112.78 222.39 -87.13
N SER A 375 113.90 223.14 -87.07
CA SER A 375 114.71 223.82 -88.10
C SER A 375 113.89 224.61 -89.10
#